data_AF-A0A353LWN5-F1
#
_entry.id   AF-A0A353LWN5-F1
#
_cell.length_a   1.000
_cell.length_b   1.000
_cell.length_c   1.000
_cell.angle_alpha   90.00
_cell.angle_beta   90.00
_cell.angle_gamma   90.00
#
_symmetry.space_group_name_H-M   'P 1'
#
loop_
_entity.id
_entity.type
_entity.pdbx_description
1 polymer ?
#
loop_
_entity_poly.entity_id
_entity_poly.type
_entity_poly.pdbx_seq_one_letter_code
_entity_poly.pdbx_strand_id
1 'polypeptide(L)'
;VALTNRLYRFRGRGRNLGHPLRPENYEIRSKLVEVFAPWYFAHNNEDDENMCYVQIEPVEGFFYQDGTGYEVNFPERTVKVFPFEHDIIPSS
;
A
#
# COMPACT_ATOMS: atom_id res chain seq x y z
N VAL A 1 10.76 -7.55 15.68
CA VAL A 1 11.51 -7.16 14.46
C VAL A 1 10.80 -7.77 13.27
N ALA A 2 10.27 -6.95 12.35
CA ALA A 2 9.80 -7.45 11.07
C ALA A 2 11.01 -7.57 10.14
N LEU A 3 11.51 -8.79 9.96
CA LEU A 3 12.50 -9.09 8.92
C LEU A 3 11.77 -9.06 7.57
N THR A 4 11.65 -7.88 6.96
CA THR A 4 11.15 -7.75 5.59
C THR A 4 12.23 -8.22 4.61
N ASN A 5 12.36 -9.54 4.44
CA ASN A 5 13.14 -10.15 3.36
C ASN A 5 12.39 -10.13 2.01
N ARG A 6 11.15 -9.60 2.01
CA ARG A 6 10.32 -9.43 0.82
C ARG A 6 10.47 -8.00 0.32
N LEU A 7 11.25 -7.83 -0.74
CA LEU A 7 11.37 -6.56 -1.45
C LEU A 7 10.18 -6.43 -2.41
N TYR A 8 9.38 -5.39 -2.23
CA TYR A 8 8.31 -5.03 -3.15
C TYR A 8 8.23 -3.52 -3.31
N ARG A 9 7.85 -3.08 -4.50
CA ARG A 9 7.54 -1.68 -4.81
C ARG A 9 6.40 -1.63 -5.81
N PHE A 10 5.61 -0.58 -5.79
CA PHE A 10 4.58 -0.36 -6.80
C PHE A 10 4.51 1.12 -7.15
N ARG A 11 4.08 1.40 -8.38
CA ARG A 11 3.66 2.73 -8.82
C ARG A 11 2.16 2.67 -9.04
N GLY A 12 1.45 3.68 -8.56
CA GLY A 12 0.00 3.78 -8.73
C GLY A 12 -0.46 5.19 -9.03
N ARG A 13 -1.71 5.32 -9.47
CA ARG A 13 -2.39 6.62 -9.63
C ARG A 13 -3.06 6.98 -8.31
N GLY A 14 -2.73 8.16 -7.78
CA GLY A 14 -3.36 8.71 -6.59
C GLY A 14 -4.67 9.42 -6.91
N ARG A 15 -5.71 9.19 -6.12
CA ARG A 15 -6.99 9.89 -6.20
C ARG A 15 -7.42 10.34 -4.81
N ASN A 16 -7.76 11.62 -4.66
CA ASN A 16 -8.34 12.15 -3.43
C ASN A 16 -9.83 11.76 -3.38
N LEU A 17 -10.23 11.00 -2.37
CA LEU A 17 -11.62 10.59 -2.12
C LEU A 17 -12.36 11.57 -1.17
N GLY A 18 -11.66 12.58 -0.68
CA GLY A 18 -12.16 13.58 0.26
C GLY A 18 -12.17 13.08 1.70
N HIS A 19 -12.89 13.84 2.53
CA HIS A 19 -12.90 13.69 3.97
C HIS A 19 -13.51 12.35 4.45
N PRO A 20 -12.97 11.69 5.50
CA PRO A 20 -13.51 10.44 6.06
C PRO A 20 -14.99 10.47 6.45
N LEU A 21 -15.46 11.62 6.94
CA LEU A 21 -16.84 11.79 7.39
C LEU A 21 -17.86 12.01 6.26
N ARG A 22 -17.42 12.03 4.99
CA ARG A 22 -18.36 12.06 3.86
C ARG A 22 -19.17 10.77 3.82
N PRO A 23 -20.49 10.81 3.53
CA PRO A 23 -21.33 9.61 3.47
C PRO A 23 -20.77 8.53 2.54
N GLU A 24 -20.23 8.93 1.39
CA GLU A 24 -19.62 8.02 0.40
C GLU A 24 -18.41 7.25 0.93
N ASN A 25 -17.75 7.74 1.99
CA ASN A 25 -16.55 7.15 2.59
C ASN A 25 -16.85 6.30 3.84
N TYR A 26 -18.12 6.16 4.23
CA TYR A 26 -18.52 5.44 5.45
C TYR A 26 -17.94 4.02 5.55
N GLU A 27 -18.01 3.26 4.45
CA GLU A 27 -17.50 1.88 4.42
C GLU A 27 -15.97 1.82 4.57
N ILE A 28 -15.27 2.74 3.90
CA ILE A 28 -13.80 2.84 3.99
C ILE A 28 -13.41 3.19 5.43
N ARG A 29 -14.07 4.20 6.00
CA ARG A 29 -13.83 4.65 7.38
C ARG A 29 -14.08 3.54 8.39
N SER A 30 -15.22 2.87 8.30
CA SER A 30 -15.58 1.79 9.23
C SER A 30 -14.53 0.68 9.24
N LYS A 31 -14.07 0.26 8.06
CA LYS A 31 -13.03 -0.76 7.93
C LYS A 31 -11.68 -0.31 8.49
N LEU A 32 -11.26 0.92 8.23
CA LEU A 32 -10.00 1.45 8.75
C LEU A 32 -10.05 1.61 10.28
N VAL A 33 -11.16 2.11 10.83
CA VAL A 33 -11.36 2.22 12.28
C VAL A 33 -11.32 0.84 12.94
N GLU A 34 -11.93 -0.19 12.34
CA GLU A 34 -11.90 -1.55 12.89
C GLU A 34 -10.49 -2.17 12.85
N VAL A 35 -9.85 -2.20 11.67
CA VAL A 35 -8.54 -2.84 11.49
C VAL A 35 -7.44 -2.15 12.29
N PHE A 36 -7.53 -0.83 12.42
CA PHE A 36 -6.56 -0.02 13.14
C PHE A 36 -7.10 0.52 14.47
N ALA A 37 -8.09 -0.14 15.08
CA ALA A 37 -8.79 0.35 16.28
C ALA A 37 -7.86 0.86 17.41
N PRO A 38 -6.72 0.22 17.74
CA PRO A 38 -5.85 0.71 18.80
C PRO A 38 -5.10 2.02 18.47
N TRP A 39 -5.07 2.43 17.19
CA TRP A 39 -4.20 3.50 16.68
C TRP A 39 -4.94 4.57 15.88
N TYR A 40 -6.12 4.28 15.33
CA TYR A 40 -6.79 5.12 14.34
C TYR A 40 -6.99 6.54 14.86
N PHE A 41 -7.71 6.73 15.97
CA PHE A 41 -7.95 8.05 16.56
C PHE A 41 -6.75 8.64 17.31
N ALA A 42 -5.73 7.83 17.60
CA ALA A 42 -4.48 8.33 18.18
C ALA A 42 -3.60 9.04 17.14
N HIS A 43 -3.76 8.71 15.84
CA HIS A 43 -2.90 9.21 14.75
C HIS A 43 -3.66 9.96 13.65
N ASN A 44 -4.99 9.89 13.64
CA ASN A 44 -5.84 10.58 12.67
C ASN A 44 -6.79 11.52 13.39
N ASN A 45 -6.88 12.76 12.91
CA ASN A 45 -7.80 13.78 13.42
C ASN A 45 -8.92 14.01 12.40
N GLU A 46 -10.09 13.45 12.64
CA GLU A 46 -11.26 13.62 11.75
C GLU A 46 -11.95 14.98 11.92
N ASP A 47 -11.53 15.79 12.89
CA ASP A 47 -11.99 17.18 13.02
C ASP A 47 -11.16 18.14 12.14
N ASP A 48 -10.06 17.68 11.53
CA ASP A 48 -9.30 18.46 10.55
C ASP A 48 -10.00 18.44 9.18
N GLU A 49 -10.55 19.57 8.77
CA GLU A 49 -11.24 19.75 7.49
C GLU A 49 -10.39 19.37 6.25
N ASN A 50 -9.06 19.37 6.39
CA ASN A 50 -8.13 19.00 5.31
C ASN A 50 -7.79 17.51 5.27
N MET A 51 -8.22 16.72 6.26
CA MET A 51 -8.03 15.29 6.26
C MET A 51 -8.72 14.68 5.03
N CYS A 52 -8.03 13.81 4.31
CA CYS A 52 -8.62 13.11 3.18
C CYS A 52 -8.07 11.69 3.02
N TYR A 53 -8.87 10.82 2.42
CA TYR A 53 -8.38 9.55 1.94
C TYR A 53 -7.76 9.70 0.55
N VAL A 54 -6.59 9.08 0.39
CA VAL A 54 -5.93 8.95 -0.90
C VAL A 54 -6.00 7.49 -1.34
N GLN A 55 -6.79 7.22 -2.37
CA GLN A 55 -6.81 5.92 -3.03
C GLN A 55 -5.60 5.83 -3.96
N ILE A 56 -4.90 4.69 -3.91
CA ILE A 56 -3.85 4.36 -4.86
C ILE A 56 -4.32 3.19 -5.72
N GLU A 57 -4.43 3.42 -7.03
CA GLU A 57 -4.69 2.38 -8.03
C GLU A 57 -3.35 1.90 -8.61
N PRO A 58 -2.89 0.66 -8.33
CA PRO A 58 -1.62 0.16 -8.83
C PRO A 58 -1.61 0.08 -10.37
N VAL A 59 -0.50 0.51 -10.98
CA VAL A 59 -0.27 0.47 -12.44
C VAL A 59 0.82 -0.53 -12.77
N GLU A 60 1.90 -0.51 -11.99
CA GLU A 60 2.98 -1.49 -12.09
C GLU A 60 3.52 -1.84 -10.71
N GLY A 61 4.11 -3.02 -10.60
CA GLY A 61 4.70 -3.53 -9.38
C GLY A 61 5.98 -4.28 -9.66
N PHE A 62 6.85 -4.33 -8.66
CA PHE A 62 7.94 -5.27 -8.60
C PHE A 62 7.82 -6.04 -7.29
N PHE A 63 7.95 -7.36 -7.37
CA PHE A 63 8.02 -8.25 -6.22
C PHE A 63 9.27 -9.12 -6.33
N TYR A 64 9.85 -9.44 -5.18
CA TYR A 64 10.97 -10.36 -5.08
C TYR A 64 10.62 -11.51 -4.14
N GLN A 65 10.96 -12.72 -4.57
CA GLN A 65 10.91 -13.91 -3.73
C GLN A 65 11.99 -14.90 -4.20
N ASP A 66 12.86 -15.32 -3.26
CA ASP A 66 13.77 -16.47 -3.42
C ASP A 66 14.56 -16.46 -4.74
N GLY A 67 15.27 -15.37 -5.03
CA GLY A 67 16.07 -15.23 -6.27
C GLY A 67 15.26 -14.90 -7.53
N THR A 68 13.94 -14.70 -7.39
CA THR A 68 13.02 -14.44 -8.51
C THR A 68 12.41 -13.05 -8.39
N GLY A 69 12.56 -12.26 -9.45
CA GLY A 69 11.90 -10.98 -9.65
C GLY A 69 10.63 -11.12 -10.48
N TYR A 70 9.61 -10.34 -10.11
CA TYR A 70 8.31 -10.29 -10.77
C TYR A 70 7.98 -8.84 -11.12
N GLU A 71 8.06 -8.47 -12.39
CA GLU A 71 7.54 -7.21 -12.92
C GLU A 71 6.07 -7.39 -13.27
N VAL A 72 5.18 -6.77 -12.51
CA VAL A 72 3.73 -6.89 -12.66
C VAL A 72 3.18 -5.65 -13.37
N ASN A 73 2.37 -5.85 -14.41
CA ASN A 73 1.52 -4.83 -14.99
C ASN A 73 0.08 -5.09 -14.53
N PHE A 74 -0.46 -4.20 -13.69
CA PHE A 74 -1.77 -4.41 -13.07
C PHE A 74 -2.94 -4.25 -14.06
N PRO A 75 -2.97 -3.21 -14.94
CA PRO A 75 -4.02 -3.08 -15.94
C PRO A 75 -4.12 -4.29 -16.88
N GLU A 76 -2.99 -4.74 -17.42
CA GLU A 76 -2.94 -5.85 -18.38
C GLU A 76 -2.97 -7.22 -17.69
N ARG A 77 -2.87 -7.24 -16.35
CA ARG A 77 -2.78 -8.46 -15.53
C ARG A 77 -1.68 -9.42 -16.01
N THR A 78 -0.55 -8.86 -16.42
CA THR A 78 0.60 -9.64 -16.87
C THR A 78 1.73 -9.58 -15.86
N VAL A 79 2.57 -10.62 -15.88
CA VAL A 79 3.78 -10.69 -15.08
C VAL A 79 4.95 -11.12 -15.95
N LYS A 80 6.06 -10.41 -15.83
CA LYS A 80 7.36 -10.82 -16.37
C LYS A 80 8.21 -11.34 -15.22
N VAL A 81 8.67 -12.56 -15.36
CA VAL A 81 9.46 -13.28 -14.35
C VAL A 81 10.91 -13.36 -14.81
N PHE A 82 11.86 -13.10 -13.91
CA PHE A 82 13.28 -13.16 -14.23
C PHE A 82 14.13 -13.47 -12.99
N PRO A 83 15.33 -14.08 -13.17
CA PRO A 83 16.29 -14.20 -12.08
C PRO A 83 16.66 -12.81 -11.54
N PHE A 84 16.61 -12.64 -10.23
CA PHE A 84 16.94 -11.40 -9.55
C PHE A 84 17.70 -11.69 -8.27
N GLU A 85 18.94 -11.24 -8.21
CA GLU A 85 19.73 -11.21 -6.97
C GLU A 85 19.59 -9.81 -6.37
N HIS A 86 19.47 -9.75 -5.05
CA HIS A 86 19.36 -8.48 -4.33
C HIS A 86 20.61 -8.30 -3.47
N ASP A 87 21.25 -7.14 -3.58
CA ASP A 87 22.52 -6.85 -2.91
C ASP A 87 22.37 -6.51 -1.42
N ILE A 88 21.21 -6.81 -0.81
CA ILE A 88 20.96 -6.54 0.60
C ILE A 88 21.67 -7.61 1.42
N ILE A 89 22.90 -7.30 1.83
CA ILE A 89 23.63 -8.06 2.84
C ILE A 89 23.01 -7.69 4.20
N PRO A 90 22.41 -8.64 4.94
CA PRO A 90 21.98 -8.36 6.30
C PRO A 90 23.21 -7.92 7.11
N SER A 91 23.15 -6.74 7.72
CA SER A 91 24.16 -6.34 8.69
C SER A 91 24.15 -7.34 9.85
N SER A 92 25.22 -8.13 9.94
CA SER A 92 25.50 -9.10 11.00
C SER A 92 25.60 -8.45 12.38
#